data_AF-A0A2J8K4P7-F1
#
_entry.id   AF-A0A2J8K4P7-F1
#
_cell.length_a   1.000
_cell.length_b   1.000
_cell.length_c   1.000
_cell.angle_alpha   90.00
_cell.angle_beta   90.00
_cell.angle_gamma   90.00
#
_symmetry.space_group_name_H-M   'P 1'
#
loop_
_entity.id
_entity.type
_entity.pdbx_description
1 polymer ?
#
loop_
_entity_poly.entity_id
_entity_poly.type
_entity_poly.pdbx_seq_one_letter_code
_entity_poly.pdbx_strand_id
1 'polypeptide(L)'
;MDFPCLWLGLLLPLVAALDFNYHHQEGMEAFLKTVAQNYSSITHLHSIGKSVKGRNLWVLVVGRFPKEHRIGIPEFKYVANMHGDETVGRELLLHLIDYLVTSDGKDPEITNLINSTRIHIMPSMNPDGFEAVKKPDCYYSIGRENYNQYDLNRNFPDAFEYNNVSRQPETVAVMKWLKTETFVLSANLHGGALVASYPFDNGVQATGALYSRSLTPDDDVFQYLAHTYASRNPNMKKGDECKNKMNFP
;
A
#
# COMPACT_ATOMS: atom_id res chain seq x y z
N MET A 1 -43.28 -44.56 5.90
CA MET A 1 -41.89 -44.50 5.40
C MET A 1 -41.63 -43.03 5.10
N ASP A 2 -41.24 -42.29 6.14
CA ASP A 2 -41.11 -40.84 6.06
C ASP A 2 -39.62 -40.50 6.05
N PHE A 3 -39.15 -39.98 4.91
CA PHE A 3 -37.79 -39.44 4.79
C PHE A 3 -37.78 -38.00 5.31
N PRO A 4 -36.96 -37.65 6.32
CA PRO A 4 -36.80 -36.26 6.69
C PRO A 4 -35.88 -35.57 5.69
N CYS A 5 -36.40 -34.52 5.06
CA CYS A 5 -35.65 -33.61 4.19
C CYS A 5 -34.74 -32.74 5.07
N LEU A 6 -33.46 -33.08 5.14
CA LEU A 6 -32.42 -32.27 5.79
C LEU A 6 -32.09 -31.08 4.88
N TRP A 7 -32.63 -29.92 5.23
CA TRP A 7 -32.18 -28.64 4.69
C TRP A 7 -30.80 -28.32 5.28
N LEU A 8 -29.73 -28.64 4.56
CA LEU A 8 -28.43 -28.01 4.80
C LEU A 8 -28.52 -26.56 4.32
N GLY A 9 -28.88 -25.67 5.23
CA GLY A 9 -28.67 -24.24 5.04
C GLY A 9 -27.16 -23.98 4.95
N LEU A 10 -26.66 -23.73 3.75
CA LEU A 10 -25.35 -23.12 3.54
C LEU A 10 -25.40 -21.72 4.18
N LEU A 11 -24.95 -21.62 5.43
CA LEU A 11 -24.58 -20.36 6.06
C LEU A 11 -23.37 -19.81 5.30
N LEU A 12 -23.62 -19.14 4.17
CA LEU A 12 -22.67 -18.21 3.61
C LEU A 12 -22.46 -17.13 4.67
N PRO A 13 -21.25 -16.99 5.25
CA PRO A 13 -21.01 -15.89 6.16
C PRO A 13 -21.13 -14.62 5.32
N LEU A 14 -22.17 -13.83 5.59
CA LEU A 14 -22.24 -12.46 5.12
C LEU A 14 -21.06 -11.77 5.80
N VAL A 15 -19.92 -11.69 5.12
CA VAL A 15 -18.80 -10.88 5.57
C VAL A 15 -19.34 -9.45 5.55
N ALA A 16 -19.58 -8.90 6.73
CA ALA A 16 -19.92 -7.50 6.85
C ALA A 16 -18.79 -6.70 6.18
N ALA A 17 -19.15 -5.82 5.26
CA ALA A 17 -18.20 -4.93 4.60
C ALA A 17 -17.39 -4.17 5.66
N LEU A 18 -16.11 -3.93 5.38
CA LEU A 18 -15.24 -3.18 6.30
C LEU A 18 -15.86 -1.81 6.59
N ASP A 19 -15.94 -1.42 7.86
CA ASP A 19 -16.51 -0.13 8.23
C ASP A 19 -15.58 1.04 7.86
N PHE A 20 -16.15 2.22 7.63
CA PHE A 20 -15.37 3.41 7.26
C PHE A 20 -14.90 4.18 8.50
N ASN A 21 -14.10 3.53 9.34
CA ASN A 21 -13.39 4.15 10.46
C ASN A 21 -11.87 3.88 10.35
N TYR A 22 -11.08 4.54 11.20
CA TYR A 22 -9.66 4.24 11.28
C TYR A 22 -9.40 2.91 11.98
N HIS A 23 -8.62 2.05 11.33
CA HIS A 23 -8.26 0.74 11.87
C HIS A 23 -6.89 0.80 12.54
N HIS A 24 -6.87 0.94 13.87
CA HIS A 24 -5.67 0.73 14.68
C HIS A 24 -5.13 -0.71 14.54
N GLN A 25 -3.90 -0.94 15.01
CA GLN A 25 -3.17 -2.19 14.81
C GLN A 25 -4.02 -3.43 15.06
N GLU A 26 -4.74 -3.51 16.19
CA GLU A 26 -5.56 -4.68 16.53
C GLU A 26 -6.69 -4.90 15.52
N GLY A 27 -7.43 -3.84 15.16
CA GLY A 27 -8.52 -3.91 14.18
C GLY A 27 -8.02 -4.25 12.78
N MET A 28 -6.93 -3.62 12.34
CA MET A 28 -6.28 -3.91 11.06
C MET A 28 -5.79 -5.37 11.01
N GLU A 29 -5.10 -5.85 12.06
CA GLU A 29 -4.64 -7.24 12.12
C GLU A 29 -5.79 -8.24 12.12
N ALA A 30 -6.86 -7.95 12.87
CA ALA A 30 -8.04 -8.79 12.91
C ALA A 30 -8.67 -8.89 11.51
N PHE A 31 -8.89 -7.76 10.85
CA PHE A 31 -9.41 -7.72 9.48
C PHE A 31 -8.55 -8.54 8.51
N LEU A 32 -7.23 -8.30 8.47
CA LEU A 32 -6.33 -9.00 7.56
C LEU A 32 -6.33 -10.52 7.79
N LYS A 33 -6.32 -10.95 9.06
CA LYS A 33 -6.39 -12.38 9.42
C LYS A 33 -7.74 -12.99 9.04
N THR A 34 -8.85 -12.28 9.26
CA THR A 34 -10.19 -12.73 8.87
C THR A 34 -10.31 -12.87 7.36
N VAL A 35 -9.83 -11.90 6.57
CA VAL A 35 -9.81 -12.00 5.10
C VAL A 35 -8.98 -13.20 4.65
N ALA A 36 -7.79 -13.37 5.22
CA ALA A 36 -6.91 -14.49 4.88
C ALA A 36 -7.53 -15.86 5.19
N GLN A 37 -8.38 -15.95 6.21
CA GLN A 37 -9.12 -17.17 6.54
C GLN A 37 -10.29 -17.40 5.58
N ASN A 38 -11.16 -16.39 5.43
CA ASN A 38 -12.41 -16.49 4.67
C ASN A 38 -12.17 -16.63 3.16
N TYR A 39 -11.10 -16.02 2.63
CA TYR A 39 -10.75 -16.00 1.21
C TYR A 39 -9.40 -16.67 0.95
N SER A 40 -9.07 -17.71 1.72
CA SER A 40 -7.78 -18.42 1.65
C SER A 40 -7.44 -19.03 0.28
N SER A 41 -8.44 -19.21 -0.60
CA SER A 41 -8.25 -19.68 -1.99
C SER A 41 -7.53 -18.68 -2.88
N ILE A 42 -7.69 -17.38 -2.61
CA ILE A 42 -7.15 -16.28 -3.42
C ILE A 42 -6.31 -15.30 -2.61
N THR A 43 -6.10 -15.56 -1.31
CA THR A 43 -5.33 -14.67 -0.43
C THR A 43 -4.20 -15.38 0.32
N HIS A 44 -3.16 -14.62 0.64
CA HIS A 44 -2.07 -15.06 1.50
C HIS A 44 -1.54 -13.90 2.34
N LEU A 45 -1.79 -13.96 3.65
CA LEU A 45 -1.23 -13.02 4.62
C LEU A 45 0.13 -13.50 5.13
N HIS A 46 1.11 -12.62 5.11
CA HIS A 46 2.42 -12.84 5.74
C HIS A 46 2.97 -11.52 6.28
N SER A 47 4.00 -11.60 7.12
CA SER A 47 4.71 -10.43 7.64
C SER A 47 6.12 -10.40 7.08
N ILE A 48 6.57 -9.27 6.55
CA ILE A 48 7.91 -9.12 5.97
C ILE A 48 8.98 -8.76 7.02
N GLY A 49 8.55 -8.48 8.25
CA GLY A 49 9.41 -8.03 9.33
C GLY A 49 8.61 -7.44 10.48
N LYS A 50 9.30 -6.73 11.35
CA LYS A 50 8.66 -6.00 12.44
C LYS A 50 9.16 -4.56 12.50
N SER A 51 8.28 -3.66 12.94
CA SER A 51 8.65 -2.29 13.32
C SER A 51 9.58 -2.28 14.53
N VAL A 52 10.12 -1.11 14.87
CA VAL A 52 10.93 -0.91 16.08
C VAL A 52 10.19 -1.35 17.36
N LYS A 53 8.88 -1.14 17.45
CA LYS A 53 8.03 -1.58 18.59
C LYS A 53 7.49 -2.99 18.45
N GLY A 54 7.99 -3.78 17.50
CA GLY A 54 7.64 -5.17 17.34
C GLY A 54 6.30 -5.44 16.66
N ARG A 55 5.69 -4.43 16.02
CA ARG A 55 4.46 -4.59 15.22
C ARG A 55 4.80 -5.26 13.91
N ASN A 56 3.96 -6.18 13.46
CA ASN A 56 4.20 -6.86 12.19
C ASN A 56 4.00 -5.90 11.01
N LEU A 57 4.86 -6.04 10.01
CA LEU A 57 4.73 -5.36 8.72
C LEU A 57 3.97 -6.28 7.77
N TRP A 58 2.64 -6.26 7.92
CA TRP A 58 1.75 -7.17 7.19
C TRP A 58 1.67 -6.84 5.70
N VAL A 59 1.67 -7.92 4.91
CA VAL A 59 1.37 -7.91 3.48
C VAL A 59 0.30 -8.95 3.23
N LEU A 60 -0.81 -8.54 2.63
CA LEU A 60 -1.82 -9.45 2.13
C LEU A 60 -1.70 -9.53 0.61
N VAL A 61 -1.41 -10.73 0.13
CA VAL A 61 -1.36 -11.03 -1.30
C VAL A 61 -2.77 -11.44 -1.75
N VAL A 62 -3.23 -10.92 -2.88
CA VAL A 62 -4.45 -11.30 -3.59
C VAL A 62 -4.07 -11.77 -5.00
N GLY A 63 -4.52 -12.96 -5.40
CA GLY A 63 -4.26 -13.50 -6.73
C GLY A 63 -4.70 -14.94 -6.85
N ARG A 64 -4.79 -15.45 -8.09
CA ARG A 64 -5.23 -16.84 -8.33
C ARG A 64 -4.37 -17.90 -7.68
N PHE A 65 -3.07 -17.64 -7.56
CA PHE A 65 -2.08 -18.48 -6.89
C PHE A 65 -1.37 -17.64 -5.82
N PRO A 66 -2.00 -17.38 -4.66
CA PRO A 66 -1.58 -16.29 -3.80
C PRO A 66 -0.24 -16.52 -3.08
N LYS A 67 0.16 -17.79 -2.90
CA LYS A 67 1.37 -18.15 -2.14
C LYS A 67 2.65 -18.21 -2.97
N GLU A 68 2.54 -18.34 -4.28
CA GLU A 68 3.69 -18.62 -5.14
C GLU A 68 3.67 -17.77 -6.41
N HIS A 69 4.85 -17.31 -6.81
CA HIS A 69 5.05 -16.70 -8.11
C HIS A 69 4.72 -17.69 -9.24
N ARG A 70 4.18 -17.17 -10.34
CA ARG A 70 3.87 -17.96 -11.54
C ARG A 70 4.40 -17.22 -12.78
N ILE A 71 5.12 -17.95 -13.64
CA ILE A 71 5.65 -17.41 -14.89
C ILE A 71 4.50 -16.79 -15.71
N GLY A 72 4.71 -15.55 -16.17
CA GLY A 72 3.73 -14.81 -16.97
C GLY A 72 2.67 -14.05 -16.15
N ILE A 73 2.61 -14.25 -14.83
CA ILE A 73 1.76 -13.46 -13.93
C ILE A 73 2.62 -12.37 -13.28
N PRO A 74 2.42 -11.08 -13.61
CA PRO A 74 3.18 -9.99 -13.01
C PRO A 74 2.90 -9.82 -11.52
N GLU A 75 3.95 -9.49 -10.77
CA GLU A 75 3.86 -9.12 -9.37
C GLU A 75 3.65 -7.60 -9.24
N PHE A 76 2.54 -7.19 -8.63
CA PHE A 76 2.22 -5.79 -8.37
C PHE A 76 2.26 -5.53 -6.87
N LYS A 77 2.64 -4.32 -6.42
CA LYS A 77 2.50 -3.96 -5.01
C LYS A 77 1.98 -2.54 -4.74
N TYR A 78 1.10 -2.44 -3.74
CA TYR A 78 0.79 -1.18 -3.05
C TYR A 78 1.40 -1.19 -1.64
N VAL A 79 2.02 -0.07 -1.27
CA VAL A 79 2.47 0.21 0.09
C VAL A 79 1.81 1.50 0.55
N ALA A 80 1.41 1.63 1.82
CA ALA A 80 0.89 2.88 2.35
C ALA A 80 1.40 3.16 3.76
N ASN A 81 1.14 4.39 4.21
CA ASN A 81 1.33 4.80 5.59
C ASN A 81 2.76 4.52 6.07
N MET A 82 3.74 4.84 5.21
CA MET A 82 5.16 4.90 5.60
C MET A 82 5.46 6.13 6.46
N HIS A 83 4.68 7.20 6.29
CA HIS A 83 4.50 8.23 7.29
C HIS A 83 3.24 7.89 8.07
N GLY A 84 3.37 7.74 9.39
CA GLY A 84 2.32 7.17 10.22
C GLY A 84 1.06 8.05 10.32
N ASP A 85 1.19 9.36 10.14
CA ASP A 85 0.09 10.33 10.13
C ASP A 85 -0.55 10.57 8.76
N GLU A 86 0.01 9.99 7.70
CA GLU A 86 -0.57 10.02 6.36
C GLU A 86 -1.53 8.84 6.19
N THR A 87 -2.70 8.95 6.83
CA THR A 87 -3.60 7.82 7.14
C THR A 87 -4.50 7.37 5.99
N VAL A 88 -4.81 8.22 5.02
CA VAL A 88 -5.80 7.92 3.95
C VAL A 88 -5.39 6.67 3.16
N GLY A 89 -4.11 6.55 2.80
CA GLY A 89 -3.61 5.39 2.07
C GLY A 89 -3.79 4.07 2.83
N ARG A 90 -3.66 4.09 4.16
CA ARG A 90 -3.86 2.90 5.03
C ARG A 90 -5.27 2.34 4.83
N GLU A 91 -6.27 3.19 5.03
CA GLU A 91 -7.67 2.78 4.96
C GLU A 91 -8.08 2.43 3.52
N LEU A 92 -7.62 3.20 2.52
CA LEU A 92 -7.87 2.87 1.11
C LEU A 92 -7.36 1.48 0.75
N LEU A 93 -6.20 1.06 1.26
CA LEU A 93 -5.68 -0.28 0.99
C LEU A 93 -6.45 -1.39 1.73
N LEU A 94 -7.00 -1.13 2.92
CA LEU A 94 -7.89 -2.09 3.58
C LEU A 94 -9.22 -2.24 2.83
N HIS A 95 -9.82 -1.14 2.39
CA HIS A 95 -11.03 -1.18 1.56
C HIS A 95 -10.77 -1.78 0.17
N LEU A 96 -9.58 -1.57 -0.41
CA LEU A 96 -9.20 -2.25 -1.66
C LEU A 96 -9.13 -3.77 -1.46
N ILE A 97 -8.56 -4.23 -0.34
CA ILE A 97 -8.55 -5.66 0.00
C ILE A 97 -9.98 -6.21 0.06
N ASP A 98 -10.87 -5.57 0.83
CA ASP A 98 -12.27 -5.98 0.96
C ASP A 98 -12.98 -6.00 -0.39
N TYR A 99 -12.81 -4.94 -1.19
CA TYR A 99 -13.40 -4.82 -2.52
C TYR A 99 -12.93 -5.93 -3.47
N LEU A 100 -11.63 -6.22 -3.52
CA LEU A 100 -11.09 -7.27 -4.39
C LEU A 100 -11.66 -8.64 -4.02
N VAL A 101 -11.62 -9.02 -2.74
CA VAL A 101 -12.03 -10.37 -2.32
C VAL A 101 -13.54 -10.58 -2.39
N THR A 102 -14.34 -9.53 -2.17
CA THR A 102 -15.81 -9.62 -2.23
C THR A 102 -16.36 -9.52 -3.65
N SER A 103 -15.59 -8.95 -4.59
CA SER A 103 -15.95 -8.80 -6.01
C SER A 103 -15.47 -9.96 -6.87
N ASP A 104 -14.45 -10.73 -6.45
CA ASP A 104 -14.01 -11.93 -7.17
C ASP A 104 -15.18 -12.92 -7.39
N GLY A 105 -15.33 -13.38 -8.62
CA GLY A 105 -16.42 -14.24 -9.07
C GLY A 105 -17.76 -13.53 -9.32
N LYS A 106 -17.89 -12.23 -9.01
CA LYS A 106 -19.10 -11.42 -9.29
C LYS A 106 -18.85 -10.36 -10.34
N ASP A 107 -17.74 -9.64 -10.21
CA ASP A 107 -17.32 -8.61 -11.16
C ASP A 107 -16.30 -9.23 -12.13
N PRO A 108 -16.59 -9.28 -13.44
CA PRO A 108 -15.71 -9.92 -14.41
C PRO A 108 -14.38 -9.16 -14.62
N GLU A 109 -14.36 -7.84 -14.46
CA GLU A 109 -13.14 -7.04 -14.58
C GLU A 109 -12.20 -7.33 -13.41
N ILE A 110 -12.72 -7.30 -12.18
CA ILE A 110 -11.94 -7.61 -10.98
C ILE A 110 -11.49 -9.07 -10.95
N THR A 111 -12.36 -9.99 -11.35
CA THR A 111 -12.01 -11.42 -11.46
C THR A 111 -10.87 -11.62 -12.46
N ASN A 112 -10.90 -10.94 -13.61
CA ASN A 112 -9.82 -11.00 -14.59
C ASN A 112 -8.52 -10.36 -14.05
N LEU A 113 -8.61 -9.27 -13.29
CA LEU A 113 -7.45 -8.65 -12.65
C LEU A 113 -6.78 -9.60 -11.64
N ILE A 114 -7.56 -10.23 -10.75
CA ILE A 114 -7.07 -11.21 -9.75
C ILE A 114 -6.50 -12.48 -10.43
N ASN A 115 -7.09 -12.89 -11.55
CA ASN A 115 -6.61 -14.04 -12.31
C ASN A 115 -5.30 -13.77 -13.05
N SER A 116 -5.09 -12.53 -13.51
CA SER A 116 -3.96 -12.16 -14.35
C SER A 116 -2.79 -11.55 -13.60
N THR A 117 -2.96 -11.16 -12.34
CA THR A 117 -1.95 -10.43 -11.55
C THR A 117 -1.86 -10.98 -10.14
N ARG A 118 -0.65 -10.98 -9.55
CA ARG A 118 -0.46 -11.24 -8.12
C ARG A 118 -0.21 -9.93 -7.39
N ILE A 119 -1.20 -9.49 -6.63
CA ILE A 119 -1.28 -8.15 -6.03
C ILE A 119 -0.88 -8.23 -4.56
N HIS A 120 0.17 -7.53 -4.17
CA HIS A 120 0.64 -7.46 -2.78
C HIS A 120 0.25 -6.13 -2.15
N ILE A 121 -0.43 -6.17 -1.01
CA ILE A 121 -0.95 -4.96 -0.38
C ILE A 121 -0.38 -4.87 1.03
N MET A 122 0.39 -3.80 1.29
CA MET A 122 0.91 -3.41 2.61
C MET A 122 0.17 -2.15 3.09
N PRO A 123 -0.85 -2.28 3.95
CA PRO A 123 -1.63 -1.13 4.42
C PRO A 123 -0.82 -0.14 5.27
N SER A 124 0.18 -0.63 6.02
CA SER A 124 0.95 0.21 6.94
C SER A 124 2.41 -0.23 7.04
N MET A 125 3.30 0.54 6.42
CA MET A 125 4.75 0.37 6.56
C MET A 125 5.28 0.93 7.89
N ASN A 126 4.66 1.98 8.45
CA ASN A 126 5.03 2.60 9.73
C ASN A 126 3.88 2.53 10.75
N PRO A 127 3.54 1.32 11.24
CA PRO A 127 2.47 1.18 12.23
C PRO A 127 2.81 1.83 13.58
N ASP A 128 4.09 2.03 13.90
CA ASP A 128 4.49 2.68 15.15
C ASP A 128 4.16 4.18 15.13
N GLY A 129 4.46 4.86 14.02
CA GLY A 129 4.11 6.25 13.80
C GLY A 129 2.60 6.47 13.83
N PHE A 130 1.82 5.61 13.17
CA PHE A 130 0.36 5.68 13.19
C PHE A 130 -0.19 5.60 14.61
N GLU A 131 0.26 4.63 15.41
CA GLU A 131 -0.21 4.47 16.79
C GLU A 131 0.25 5.59 17.74
N ALA A 132 1.29 6.34 17.36
CA ALA A 132 1.78 7.47 18.15
C ALA A 132 0.84 8.69 18.07
N VAL A 133 0.09 8.86 16.98
CA VAL A 133 -0.85 9.97 16.82
C VAL A 133 -2.03 9.82 17.78
N LYS A 134 -2.11 10.69 18.79
CA LYS A 134 -3.24 10.74 19.74
C LYS A 134 -4.26 11.84 19.43
N LYS A 135 -3.82 12.85 18.70
CA LYS A 135 -4.65 13.95 18.21
C LYS A 135 -4.40 14.06 16.71
N PRO A 136 -5.35 13.68 15.86
CA PRO A 136 -5.18 13.77 14.42
C PRO A 136 -5.08 15.24 14.02
N ASP A 137 -4.21 15.51 13.04
CA ASP A 137 -3.96 16.85 12.51
C ASP A 137 -3.73 16.74 10.99
N CYS A 138 -4.01 17.81 10.26
CA CYS A 138 -3.85 17.84 8.80
C CYS A 138 -2.42 18.13 8.35
N TYR A 139 -1.59 18.66 9.24
CA TYR A 139 -0.33 19.32 8.93
C TYR A 139 0.85 18.72 9.70
N TYR A 140 0.75 18.69 11.03
CA TYR A 140 1.87 18.30 11.89
C TYR A 140 1.42 17.31 12.95
N SER A 141 2.19 16.23 13.09
CA SER A 141 2.00 15.29 14.18
C SER A 141 3.33 14.70 14.64
N ILE A 142 3.30 13.95 15.74
CA ILE A 142 4.44 13.16 16.23
C ILE A 142 4.52 11.76 15.59
N GLY A 143 3.66 11.48 14.59
CA GLY A 143 3.49 10.16 14.01
C GLY A 143 4.06 9.99 12.61
N ARG A 144 4.61 11.04 12.00
CA ARG A 144 5.20 10.97 10.65
C ARG A 144 6.37 9.98 10.63
N GLU A 145 7.38 10.22 11.46
CA GLU A 145 8.59 9.42 11.54
C GLU A 145 8.32 8.02 12.11
N ASN A 146 9.28 7.11 11.94
CA ASN A 146 9.24 5.85 12.69
C ASN A 146 9.52 6.11 14.19
N TYR A 147 9.45 5.06 15.01
CA TYR A 147 9.65 5.19 16.46
C TYR A 147 11.00 5.84 16.86
N ASN A 148 12.04 5.64 16.06
CA ASN A 148 13.37 6.20 16.30
C ASN A 148 13.54 7.62 15.74
N GLN A 149 12.45 8.28 15.31
CA GLN A 149 12.43 9.62 14.75
C GLN A 149 13.17 9.75 13.41
N TYR A 150 13.18 8.69 12.60
CA TYR A 150 13.66 8.74 11.22
C TYR A 150 12.48 8.80 10.24
N ASP A 151 12.57 9.69 9.25
CA ASP A 151 11.69 9.67 8.08
C ASP A 151 12.05 8.44 7.21
N LEU A 152 11.12 7.49 7.09
CA LEU A 152 11.35 6.24 6.35
C LEU A 152 11.53 6.49 4.84
N ASN A 153 10.94 7.57 4.29
CA ASN A 153 11.12 7.99 2.90
C ASN A 153 12.39 8.83 2.67
N ARG A 154 13.23 8.99 3.71
CA ARG A 154 14.60 9.49 3.62
C ARG A 154 15.62 8.45 4.06
N ASN A 155 15.20 7.20 4.29
CA ASN A 155 16.04 6.17 4.88
C ASN A 155 16.56 5.13 3.88
N PHE A 156 16.09 5.13 2.64
CA PHE A 156 16.60 4.23 1.59
C PHE A 156 17.97 4.70 1.04
N PRO A 157 18.81 3.79 0.52
CA PRO A 157 19.97 4.19 -0.28
C PRO A 157 19.56 5.10 -1.44
N ASP A 158 20.33 6.15 -1.66
CA ASP A 158 20.11 7.13 -2.72
C ASP A 158 21.13 6.91 -3.85
N ALA A 159 20.72 7.13 -5.10
CA ALA A 159 21.53 6.87 -6.29
C ALA A 159 22.42 8.08 -6.69
N PHE A 160 22.14 9.26 -6.16
CA PHE A 160 22.78 10.53 -6.49
C PHE A 160 23.77 10.97 -5.40
N GLU A 161 23.50 10.63 -4.14
CA GLU A 161 24.36 10.99 -3.02
C GLU A 161 24.47 9.92 -1.92
N TYR A 162 25.52 10.03 -1.09
CA TYR A 162 25.73 9.11 0.02
C TYR A 162 24.72 9.37 1.15
N ASN A 163 23.64 8.59 1.19
CA ASN A 163 22.69 8.62 2.29
C ASN A 163 23.13 7.75 3.49
N ASN A 164 24.12 8.21 4.26
CA ASN A 164 24.71 7.49 5.40
C ASN A 164 23.90 7.65 6.71
N VAL A 165 22.63 7.25 6.68
CA VAL A 165 21.75 7.18 7.85
C VAL A 165 21.60 5.76 8.39
N SER A 166 21.32 5.62 9.69
CA SER A 166 21.03 4.30 10.27
C SER A 166 19.79 3.70 9.60
N ARG A 167 19.95 2.53 8.96
CA ARG A 167 18.86 1.85 8.27
C ARG A 167 17.88 1.27 9.29
N GLN A 168 16.64 1.69 9.21
CA GLN A 168 15.59 1.34 10.16
C GLN A 168 15.03 -0.07 9.88
N PRO A 169 14.49 -0.76 10.88
CA PRO A 169 13.92 -2.10 10.71
C PRO A 169 12.87 -2.18 9.60
N GLU A 170 12.02 -1.16 9.48
CA GLU A 170 10.97 -1.07 8.45
C GLU A 170 11.59 -0.98 7.04
N THR A 171 12.57 -0.09 6.87
CA THR A 171 13.32 0.09 5.61
C THR A 171 14.03 -1.20 5.21
N VAL A 172 14.74 -1.86 6.14
CA VAL A 172 15.46 -3.10 5.88
C VAL A 172 14.51 -4.23 5.51
N ALA A 173 13.37 -4.35 6.20
CA ALA A 173 12.35 -5.34 5.90
C ALA A 173 11.80 -5.16 4.48
N VAL A 174 11.46 -3.91 4.11
CA VAL A 174 10.99 -3.58 2.75
C VAL A 174 12.09 -3.84 1.71
N MET A 175 13.33 -3.43 1.93
CA MET A 175 14.45 -3.71 1.02
C MET A 175 14.66 -5.21 0.80
N LYS A 176 14.50 -6.03 1.85
CA LYS A 176 14.59 -7.49 1.73
C LYS A 176 13.40 -8.04 0.95
N TRP A 177 12.20 -7.57 1.24
CA TRP A 177 10.97 -7.96 0.54
C TRP A 177 10.98 -7.61 -0.94
N LEU A 178 11.51 -6.44 -1.32
CA LEU A 178 11.68 -6.08 -2.74
C LEU A 178 12.59 -7.05 -3.51
N LYS A 179 13.39 -7.87 -2.81
CA LYS A 179 14.25 -8.90 -3.40
C LYS A 179 13.64 -10.30 -3.37
N THR A 180 12.53 -10.51 -2.68
CA THR A 180 11.90 -11.85 -2.59
C THR A 180 11.05 -12.18 -3.80
N GLU A 181 10.57 -11.16 -4.52
CA GLU A 181 9.68 -11.30 -5.67
C GLU A 181 10.14 -10.38 -6.80
N THR A 182 9.72 -10.69 -8.03
CA THR A 182 10.04 -9.87 -9.22
C THR A 182 8.95 -8.83 -9.44
N PHE A 183 8.88 -7.82 -8.55
CA PHE A 183 7.90 -6.74 -8.66
C PHE A 183 8.05 -5.95 -9.96
N VAL A 184 6.96 -5.84 -10.73
CA VAL A 184 6.93 -5.16 -12.03
C VAL A 184 6.45 -3.71 -11.87
N LEU A 185 5.36 -3.50 -11.14
CA LEU A 185 4.77 -2.18 -10.91
C LEU A 185 4.48 -1.97 -9.43
N SER A 186 4.56 -0.71 -9.01
CA SER A 186 4.39 -0.33 -7.62
C SER A 186 3.81 1.06 -7.49
N ALA A 187 3.13 1.31 -6.38
CA ALA A 187 2.92 2.66 -5.88
C ALA A 187 2.94 2.66 -4.35
N ASN A 188 3.49 3.72 -3.76
CA ASN A 188 3.43 3.95 -2.33
C ASN A 188 2.56 5.19 -2.06
N LEU A 189 1.62 5.10 -1.11
CA LEU A 189 0.56 6.09 -0.90
C LEU A 189 0.91 7.03 0.26
N HIS A 190 0.71 8.32 0.00
CA HIS A 190 1.03 9.43 0.88
C HIS A 190 -0.16 10.38 1.07
N GLY A 191 -0.04 11.27 2.06
CA GLY A 191 -0.97 12.34 2.40
C GLY A 191 -0.29 13.71 2.50
N GLY A 192 -1.10 14.77 2.58
CA GLY A 192 -0.64 16.17 2.67
C GLY A 192 -0.76 16.95 1.36
N ALA A 193 -0.71 16.27 0.22
CA ALA A 193 -0.96 16.83 -1.11
C ALA A 193 -1.92 15.95 -1.90
N LEU A 194 -2.36 16.47 -3.05
CA LEU A 194 -3.20 15.73 -4.00
C LEU A 194 -2.56 15.78 -5.39
N VAL A 195 -1.63 14.86 -5.61
CA VAL A 195 -0.85 14.70 -6.86
C VAL A 195 -0.38 13.24 -6.98
N ALA A 196 -0.06 12.81 -8.20
CA ALA A 196 0.67 11.58 -8.45
C ALA A 196 2.12 11.93 -8.83
N SER A 197 3.05 11.83 -7.86
CA SER A 197 4.48 12.05 -8.11
C SER A 197 5.11 10.82 -8.74
N TYR A 198 6.12 11.02 -9.58
CA TYR A 198 6.87 9.95 -10.23
C TYR A 198 8.37 10.25 -10.24
N PRO A 199 9.24 9.23 -10.40
CA PRO A 199 10.68 9.40 -10.33
C PRO A 199 11.26 10.38 -11.38
N PHE A 200 12.44 10.96 -11.13
CA PHE A 200 13.20 10.82 -9.89
C PHE A 200 12.80 11.88 -8.84
N ASP A 201 12.78 11.47 -7.57
CA ASP A 201 12.56 12.39 -6.44
C ASP A 201 13.83 13.17 -6.04
N ASN A 202 15.00 12.76 -6.54
CA ASN A 202 16.29 13.44 -6.39
C ASN A 202 16.97 13.55 -7.77
N GLY A 203 18.07 14.29 -7.89
CA GLY A 203 18.70 14.48 -9.20
C GLY A 203 20.08 15.12 -9.18
N VAL A 204 20.72 15.07 -10.33
CA VAL A 204 22.01 15.71 -10.62
C VAL A 204 21.89 16.56 -11.87
N GLN A 205 22.94 17.32 -12.21
CA GLN A 205 22.95 18.12 -13.44
C GLN A 205 22.63 17.28 -14.68
N ALA A 206 23.10 16.03 -14.76
CA ALA A 206 22.88 15.12 -15.87
C ALA A 206 21.41 14.70 -16.05
N THR A 207 20.61 14.62 -14.97
CA THR A 207 19.18 14.33 -15.04
C THR A 207 18.32 15.58 -15.22
N GLY A 208 18.94 16.76 -15.22
CA GLY A 208 18.29 18.04 -15.48
C GLY A 208 18.00 18.90 -14.25
N ALA A 209 18.68 18.68 -13.12
CA ALA A 209 18.42 19.40 -11.87
C ALA A 209 18.48 20.95 -12.02
N LEU A 210 19.30 21.47 -12.94
CA LEU A 210 19.36 22.91 -13.28
C LEU A 210 18.08 23.46 -13.92
N TYR A 211 17.21 22.59 -14.42
CA TYR A 211 15.90 22.90 -14.99
C TYR A 211 14.75 22.54 -14.04
N SER A 212 15.05 22.34 -12.75
CA SER A 212 14.06 21.93 -11.73
C SER A 212 13.28 20.66 -12.09
N ARG A 213 13.96 19.71 -12.75
CA ARG A 213 13.44 18.37 -13.09
C ARG A 213 14.53 17.32 -12.97
N SER A 214 14.16 16.06 -12.81
CA SER A 214 15.09 14.93 -12.81
C SER A 214 14.45 13.77 -13.56
N LEU A 215 14.76 13.66 -14.86
CA LEU A 215 14.07 12.71 -15.76
C LEU A 215 14.66 11.30 -15.66
N THR A 216 13.78 10.30 -15.74
CA THR A 216 14.19 8.90 -15.88
C THR A 216 14.38 8.51 -17.35
N PRO A 217 15.07 7.40 -17.65
CA PRO A 217 15.09 6.83 -19.00
C PRO A 217 13.69 6.47 -19.54
N ASP A 218 12.76 6.09 -18.66
CA ASP A 218 11.38 5.67 -18.97
C ASP A 218 10.35 6.75 -18.57
N ASP A 219 10.72 8.03 -18.73
CA ASP A 219 9.93 9.18 -18.30
C ASP A 219 8.52 9.20 -18.91
N ASP A 220 8.38 8.78 -20.17
CA ASP A 220 7.12 8.66 -20.87
C ASP A 220 6.18 7.63 -20.21
N VAL A 221 6.71 6.48 -19.82
CA VAL A 221 5.98 5.43 -19.11
C VAL A 221 5.55 5.95 -17.73
N PHE A 222 6.43 6.61 -16.99
CA PHE A 222 6.09 7.15 -15.67
C PHE A 222 5.04 8.27 -15.74
N GLN A 223 5.15 9.17 -16.72
CA GLN A 223 4.12 10.17 -16.98
C GLN A 223 2.78 9.49 -17.29
N TYR A 224 2.76 8.46 -18.15
CA TYR A 224 1.55 7.71 -18.46
C TYR A 224 0.94 7.02 -17.21
N LEU A 225 1.76 6.41 -16.37
CA LEU A 225 1.33 5.75 -15.14
C LEU A 225 0.75 6.76 -14.12
N ALA A 226 1.42 7.90 -13.91
CA ALA A 226 0.93 8.96 -13.05
C ALA A 226 -0.40 9.54 -13.56
N HIS A 227 -0.49 9.81 -14.86
CA HIS A 227 -1.72 10.25 -15.50
C HIS A 227 -2.84 9.21 -15.41
N THR A 228 -2.53 7.92 -15.52
CA THR A 228 -3.52 6.84 -15.39
C THR A 228 -4.25 6.93 -14.05
N TYR A 229 -3.53 7.12 -12.95
CA TYR A 229 -4.15 7.30 -11.64
C TYR A 229 -4.85 8.66 -11.50
N ALA A 230 -4.14 9.76 -11.76
CA ALA A 230 -4.63 11.11 -11.51
C ALA A 230 -5.88 11.46 -12.34
N SER A 231 -5.98 10.97 -13.58
CA SER A 231 -7.14 11.22 -14.46
C SER A 231 -8.44 10.58 -13.96
N ARG A 232 -8.36 9.55 -13.10
CA ARG A 232 -9.52 8.86 -12.50
C ARG A 232 -9.88 9.41 -11.12
N ASN A 233 -9.07 10.30 -10.55
CA ASN A 233 -9.40 11.01 -9.32
C ASN A 233 -9.96 12.42 -9.66
N PRO A 234 -11.26 12.69 -9.40
CA PRO A 234 -11.91 13.94 -9.80
C PRO A 234 -11.25 15.21 -9.26
N ASN A 235 -10.69 15.15 -8.06
CA ASN A 235 -10.04 16.27 -7.41
C ASN A 235 -8.58 16.39 -7.88
N MET A 236 -7.84 15.27 -7.91
CA MET A 236 -6.42 15.29 -8.33
C MET A 236 -6.25 15.77 -9.78
N LYS A 237 -7.19 15.41 -10.68
CA LYS A 237 -7.16 15.83 -12.09
C LYS A 237 -7.21 17.36 -12.28
N LYS A 238 -7.75 18.12 -11.32
CA LYS A 238 -7.87 19.58 -11.44
C LYS A 238 -6.53 20.30 -11.21
N GLY A 239 -5.67 19.76 -10.35
CA GLY A 239 -4.33 20.28 -10.07
C GLY A 239 -4.23 21.36 -8.98
N ASP A 240 -5.33 22.01 -8.59
CA ASP A 240 -5.36 23.21 -7.75
C ASP A 240 -6.17 23.06 -6.44
N GLU A 241 -6.28 21.85 -5.90
CA GLU A 241 -7.21 21.56 -4.80
C GLU A 241 -6.70 21.93 -3.38
N CYS A 242 -5.40 21.79 -3.10
CA CYS A 242 -4.88 22.04 -1.75
C CYS A 242 -4.54 23.52 -1.55
N LYS A 243 -5.34 24.24 -0.76
CA LYS A 243 -5.22 25.70 -0.51
C LYS A 243 -3.97 26.09 0.30
N ASN A 244 -3.54 25.23 1.22
CA ASN A 244 -2.37 25.41 2.08
C ASN A 244 -1.42 24.22 1.93
N LYS A 245 -0.82 24.02 0.75
CA LYS A 245 0.21 22.99 0.60
C LYS A 245 1.38 23.34 1.51
N MET A 246 1.80 22.43 2.38
CA MET A 246 3.12 22.53 2.96
C MET A 246 4.16 22.47 1.84
N ASN A 247 5.29 23.16 2.03
CA ASN A 247 6.47 22.84 1.25
C ASN A 247 6.90 21.43 1.65
N PHE A 248 6.67 20.46 0.76
CA PHE A 248 7.20 19.11 0.95
C PHE A 248 8.73 19.20 0.85
N PRO A 249 9.47 18.62 1.82
CA PRO A 249 10.90 18.43 1.66
C PRO A 249 11.19 17.37 0.58
#